data_AF-A0A367M8Y1-F1
#
_entry.id   AF-A0A367M8Y1-F1
#
_cell.length_a   1.000
_cell.length_b   1.000
_cell.length_c   1.000
_cell.angle_alpha   90.00
_cell.angle_beta   90.00
_cell.angle_gamma   90.00
#
_symmetry.space_group_name_H-M   'P 1'
#
loop_
_entity.id
_entity.type
_entity.pdbx_description
1 polymer ?
#
loop_
_entity_poly.entity_id
_entity_poly.type
_entity_poly.pdbx_seq_one_letter_code
_entity_poly.pdbx_strand_id
1 'polypeptide(L)'
;MTALPLGLIGNPNSGKTTLFTQLTGSRQRVGNWAGVTVERKEGAFHTVRHAVRLVDLPGTYSLTSVSAQASLDEQIACRYIASG
;
A
#
# COMPACT_ATOMS: atom_id res chain seq x y z
N MET A 1 -0.29 -11.81 -19.50
CA MET A 1 0.86 -11.42 -18.66
C MET A 1 0.31 -10.94 -17.33
N THR A 2 0.65 -11.60 -16.23
CA THR A 2 0.21 -11.23 -14.88
C THR A 2 1.03 -10.03 -14.39
N ALA A 3 0.37 -8.99 -13.88
CA ALA A 3 1.06 -7.84 -13.30
C ALA A 3 1.67 -8.23 -11.95
N LEU A 4 2.90 -7.80 -11.68
CA LEU A 4 3.61 -8.02 -10.43
C LEU A 4 2.98 -7.15 -9.32
N PRO A 5 2.39 -7.74 -8.26
CA PRO A 5 1.89 -6.97 -7.14
C PRO A 5 3.06 -6.49 -6.28
N LEU A 6 3.10 -5.20 -5.95
CA LEU A 6 4.05 -4.60 -5.02
C LEU A 6 3.30 -3.78 -3.97
N GLY A 7 3.67 -3.94 -2.70
CA GLY A 7 3.19 -3.09 -1.60
C GLY A 7 4.24 -2.03 -1.26
N LEU A 8 3.82 -0.76 -1.20
CA LEU A 8 4.64 0.34 -0.70
C LEU A 8 4.35 0.53 0.79
N ILE A 9 5.37 0.35 1.63
CA ILE A 9 5.26 0.51 3.09
C ILE A 9 6.38 1.38 3.64
N GLY A 10 6.12 2.00 4.79
CA GLY A 10 7.09 2.75 5.57
C GLY A 10 6.41 3.70 6.55
N ASN A 11 7.22 4.39 7.35
CA ASN A 11 6.72 5.26 8.41
C ASN A 11 5.81 6.38 7.88
N PRO A 12 4.86 6.89 8.67
CA PRO A 12 4.19 8.15 8.38
C PRO A 12 5.19 9.26 8.03
N ASN A 13 4.82 10.16 7.12
CA ASN A 13 5.65 11.30 6.67
C ASN A 13 7.01 10.97 6.01
N SER A 14 7.30 9.69 5.68
CA SER A 14 8.54 9.29 4.99
C SER A 14 8.57 9.57 3.46
N GLY A 15 7.54 10.20 2.90
CA GLY A 15 7.47 10.49 1.47
C GLY A 15 6.88 9.38 0.58
N LYS A 16 6.27 8.33 1.16
CA LYS A 16 5.60 7.24 0.41
C LYS A 16 4.63 7.74 -0.66
N THR A 17 3.74 8.67 -0.30
CA THR A 17 2.74 9.23 -1.22
C THR A 17 3.41 9.92 -2.42
N THR A 18 4.54 10.60 -2.18
CA THR A 18 5.35 11.23 -3.24
C THR A 18 5.93 10.17 -4.18
N LEU A 19 6.54 9.12 -3.62
CA LEU A 19 7.11 8.02 -4.42
C LEU A 19 6.02 7.28 -5.21
N PHE A 20 4.88 6.98 -4.58
CA PHE A 20 3.73 6.35 -5.23
C PHE A 20 3.28 7.18 -6.43
N THR A 21 3.06 8.48 -6.23
CA THR A 21 2.60 9.39 -7.28
C THR A 21 3.61 9.49 -8.43
N GLN A 22 4.91 9.55 -8.13
CA GLN A 22 5.96 9.58 -9.15
C GLN A 22 6.01 8.30 -9.99
N LEU A 23 5.76 7.14 -9.38
CA LEU A 23 5.76 5.85 -10.09
C LEU A 23 4.48 5.65 -10.91
N THR A 24 3.31 5.96 -10.37
CA THR A 24 2.01 5.64 -11.00
C THR A 24 1.47 6.75 -11.89
N GLY A 25 1.89 8.01 -11.68
CA GLY A 25 1.35 9.18 -12.37
C GLY A 25 -0.18 9.26 -12.24
N SER A 26 -0.87 9.44 -13.36
CA SER A 26 -2.35 9.47 -13.42
C SER A 26 -3.00 8.08 -13.38
N ARG A 27 -2.23 6.99 -13.47
CA ARG A 27 -2.75 5.60 -13.48
C ARG A 27 -2.94 5.08 -12.06
N GLN A 28 -3.66 5.84 -11.25
CA GLN A 28 -3.97 5.50 -9.87
C GLN A 28 -5.48 5.55 -9.62
N ARG A 29 -5.93 4.76 -8.66
CA ARG A 29 -7.31 4.71 -8.17
C ARG A 29 -7.27 4.77 -6.65
N VAL A 30 -8.21 5.50 -6.10
CA VAL A 30 -8.41 5.61 -4.65
C VAL A 30 -9.73 4.94 -4.31
N GLY A 31 -9.71 4.08 -3.31
CA GLY A 31 -10.89 3.45 -2.74
C GLY A 31 -10.70 3.23 -1.25
N ASN A 32 -11.47 2.32 -0.68
CA ASN A 32 -11.35 1.94 0.73
C ASN A 32 -10.91 0.49 0.86
N TRP A 33 -10.22 0.18 1.95
CA TRP A 33 -9.99 -1.21 2.34
C TRP A 33 -11.31 -1.91 2.71
N ALA A 34 -11.40 -3.21 2.47
CA ALA A 34 -12.64 -3.96 2.65
C ALA A 34 -13.12 -3.89 4.10
N GLY A 35 -14.35 -3.38 4.29
CA GLY A 35 -15.00 -3.31 5.61
C GLY A 35 -14.56 -2.15 6.50
N VAL A 36 -13.75 -1.21 6.01
CA VAL A 36 -13.26 -0.06 6.79
C VAL A 36 -13.23 1.22 5.96
N THR A 37 -13.12 2.38 6.60
CA THR A 37 -13.04 3.70 5.94
C THR A 37 -11.60 4.13 5.64
N VAL A 38 -10.61 3.25 5.86
CA VAL A 38 -9.20 3.54 5.58
C VAL A 38 -8.99 3.59 4.07
N GLU A 39 -8.33 4.65 3.61
CA GLU A 39 -8.02 4.89 2.21
C GLU A 39 -7.06 3.81 1.67
N ARG A 40 -7.36 3.34 0.46
CA ARG A 40 -6.53 2.40 -0.30
C ARG A 40 -6.20 3.02 -1.65
N LYS A 41 -4.92 3.32 -1.86
CA LYS A 41 -4.42 3.76 -3.17
C LYS A 41 -3.79 2.60 -3.90
N GLU A 42 -4.20 2.44 -5.15
CA GLU A 42 -3.59 1.49 -6.05
C GLU A 42 -3.24 2.17 -7.36
N GLY A 43 -2.13 1.81 -7.95
CA GLY A 43 -1.76 2.29 -9.26
C GLY A 43 -0.99 1.26 -10.05
N ALA A 44 -0.73 1.61 -11.30
CA ALA A 44 -0.02 0.71 -12.21
C ALA A 44 1.06 1.46 -13.00
N PHE A 45 2.21 0.83 -13.15
CA PHE A 45 3.30 1.33 -13.98
C PHE A 45 4.03 0.17 -14.66
N HIS A 46 4.87 0.49 -15.64
CA HIS A 46 5.66 -0.51 -16.35
C HIS A 46 7.14 -0.28 -16.08
N THR A 47 7.86 -1.37 -15.83
CA THR A 47 9.31 -1.42 -15.93
C THR A 47 9.69 -2.07 -17.25
N VAL A 48 10.98 -2.09 -17.58
CA VAL A 48 11.50 -2.76 -18.79
C VAL A 48 11.07 -4.24 -18.87
N ARG A 49 10.82 -4.89 -17.72
CA ARG A 49 10.53 -6.33 -17.64
C ARG A 49 9.13 -6.69 -17.15
N HIS A 50 8.45 -5.80 -16.43
CA HIS A 50 7.21 -6.14 -15.73
C HIS A 50 6.17 -5.03 -15.82
N ALA A 51 4.91 -5.42 -16.02
CA ALA A 51 3.77 -4.60 -15.60
C ALA A 51 3.63 -4.74 -14.09
N VAL A 52 3.58 -3.62 -13.37
CA VAL A 52 3.55 -3.58 -11.90
C VAL A 52 2.21 -3.00 -11.44
N ARG A 53 1.59 -3.64 -10.45
CA ARG A 53 0.47 -3.08 -9.68
C ARG A 53 0.99 -2.70 -8.30
N LEU A 54 1.01 -1.41 -8.02
CA LEU A 54 1.51 -0.84 -6.77
C LEU A 54 0.33 -0.55 -5.83
N VAL A 55 0.42 -0.98 -4.58
CA VAL A 55 -0.55 -0.67 -3.53
C VAL A 55 0.14 0.17 -2.46
N ASP A 56 -0.38 1.36 -2.17
CA ASP A 56 0.09 2.18 -1.04
C ASP A 56 -0.54 1.64 0.24
N LEU A 57 0.30 1.20 1.17
CA LEU A 57 -0.14 0.73 2.48
C LEU A 57 -0.13 1.88 3.48
N PRO A 58 -1.03 1.85 4.49
CA PRO A 58 -1.00 2.83 5.56
C PRO A 58 0.38 2.93 6.20
N GLY A 59 0.78 4.16 6.54
CA GLY A 59 2.07 4.37 7.19
C GLY A 59 2.05 3.79 8.59
N THR A 60 2.94 2.85 8.86
CA THR A 60 3.08 2.25 10.19
C THR A 60 4.50 2.45 10.72
N TYR A 61 4.62 2.68 12.03
CA TYR A 61 5.90 2.70 12.74
C TYR A 61 6.32 1.31 13.22
N SER A 62 5.41 0.34 13.25
CA SER A 62 5.69 -1.03 13.66
C SER A 62 4.77 -2.04 13.00
N LEU A 63 5.36 -3.16 12.55
CA LEU A 63 4.63 -4.33 12.04
C LEU A 63 4.33 -5.37 13.13
N THR A 64 4.66 -5.09 14.39
CA THR A 64 4.51 -6.04 15.50
C THR A 64 3.23 -5.85 16.32
N SER A 65 2.45 -4.80 16.07
CA SER A 65 1.20 -4.54 16.79
C SER A 65 0.05 -5.36 16.20
N VAL A 66 0.03 -6.66 16.52
CA VAL A 66 -1.18 -7.48 16.41
C VAL A 66 -1.99 -7.43 17.72
N SER A 67 -1.67 -6.47 18.61
CA SER A 67 -2.42 -6.27 19.85
C SER A 67 -3.77 -5.61 19.56
N ALA A 68 -4.75 -5.83 20.42
CA ALA A 68 -6.09 -5.23 20.31
C ALA A 68 -6.11 -3.68 20.36
N GLN A 69 -4.95 -3.05 20.60
CA GLN A 69 -4.76 -1.60 20.64
C GLN A 69 -4.11 -1.03 19.37
N ALA A 70 -3.75 -1.89 18.41
CA ALA A 70 -3.19 -1.47 17.13
C ALA A 70 -4.21 -0.67 16.31
N SER A 71 -3.76 0.40 15.66
CA SER A 71 -4.64 1.20 14.80
C SER A 71 -5.15 0.36 13.62
N LEU A 72 -6.30 0.75 13.03
CA LEU A 72 -6.81 0.08 11.83
C LEU A 72 -5.77 0.07 10.70
N ASP A 73 -4.97 1.14 10.60
CA ASP A 73 -3.88 1.30 9.64
C ASP A 73 -2.80 0.23 9.80
N GLU A 74 -2.37 -0.04 11.04
CA GLU A 74 -1.38 -1.07 11.36
C GLU A 74 -1.93 -2.47 11.04
N GLN A 75 -3.18 -2.74 11.42
CA GLN A 75 -3.82 -4.03 11.14
C GLN A 75 -3.93 -4.31 9.63
N ILE A 76 -4.26 -3.29 8.84
CA ILE A 76 -4.34 -3.39 7.37
C ILE A 76 -2.97 -3.69 6.77
N ALA A 77 -1.94 -2.94 7.17
CA ALA A 77 -0.58 -3.13 6.68
C ALA A 77 -0.06 -4.55 7.00
N CYS A 78 -0.22 -4.99 8.25
CA CYS A 78 0.17 -6.33 8.70
C CYS A 78 -0.59 -7.44 7.95
N ARG A 79 -1.92 -7.32 7.81
CA ARG A 79 -2.73 -8.31 7.08
C ARG A 79 -2.33 -8.40 5.61
N TYR A 80 -2.06 -7.27 4.95
CA TYR A 80 -1.65 -7.28 3.55
C TYR A 80 -0.29 -7.97 3.38
N ILE A 81 0.68 -7.69 4.25
CA ILE A 81 2.00 -8.35 4.22
C ILE A 81 1.87 -9.86 4.45
N ALA A 82 1.05 -10.28 5.41
CA ALA A 82 0.83 -11.70 5.70
C ALA A 82 0.04 -12.45 4.60
N SER A 83 -0.59 -11.74 3.67
CA SER A 83 -1.41 -12.32 2.59
C SER A 83 -0.66 -12.56 1.28
N GLY A 84 0.59 -12.08 1.17
CA GLY A 84 1.47 -12.32 0.03
C GLY A 84 2.19 -13.65 0.11
#